data_AF-A0AAE3U8J2-F1
#
_entry.id   AF-A0AAE3U8J2-F1
#
_cell.length_a   1.000
_cell.length_b   1.000
_cell.length_c   1.000
_cell.angle_alpha   90.00
_cell.angle_beta   90.00
_cell.angle_gamma   90.00
#
_symmetry.space_group_name_H-M   'P 1'
#
loop_
_entity.id
_entity.type
_entity.pdbx_description
1 polymer ?
#
loop_
_entity_poly.entity_id
_entity_poly.type
_entity_poly.pdbx_seq_one_letter_code
_entity_poly.pdbx_strand_id
1 'polypeptide(L)'
;MKLIFWLILFPSVICAQSTIKRTSYSEGGTNYEVVVIEEKAISKTEAEIIALEKIDSIKRMKQRIADGWNIKLLNTGNKVGFMNSFEKEVLLEVNMCRSNPSKYVKYIQQRDGDPVFVKSCIDRLSGCKSLSILQPDSLLSVLAKENAFKIADSGMVGHYGPPYPESAYGGSIDIDNSIIAREYVTGWLVDDGNLFHQRTPYGHREHILTETEHFAGIGYSQKEGFLGVVLKSK
;
A
#
# COMPACT_ATOMS: atom_id res chain seq x y z
N MET A 1 42.46 -5.14 48.20
CA MET A 1 41.33 -5.78 47.49
C MET A 1 40.42 -4.70 46.94
N LYS A 2 40.37 -4.50 45.62
CA LYS A 2 39.35 -3.67 44.95
C LYS A 2 38.57 -4.61 44.02
N LEU A 3 37.31 -4.86 44.36
CA LEU A 3 36.39 -5.62 43.51
C LEU A 3 36.08 -4.78 42.27
N ILE A 4 36.40 -5.32 41.08
CA ILE A 4 35.94 -4.78 39.80
C ILE A 4 34.60 -5.46 39.51
N PHE A 5 33.51 -4.69 39.59
CA PHE A 5 32.20 -5.11 39.10
C PHE A 5 32.23 -5.02 37.57
N TRP A 6 32.34 -6.16 36.89
CA TRP A 6 31.97 -6.28 35.49
C TRP A 6 30.45 -6.38 35.42
N LEU A 7 29.79 -5.25 35.12
CA LEU A 7 28.41 -5.28 34.64
C LEU A 7 28.44 -5.86 33.23
N ILE A 8 28.25 -7.17 33.10
CA ILE A 8 27.98 -7.81 31.81
C ILE A 8 26.53 -7.49 31.47
N LEU A 9 26.31 -6.37 30.78
CA LEU A 9 25.06 -6.15 30.06
C LEU A 9 25.06 -7.10 28.86
N PHE A 10 24.25 -8.14 28.94
CA PHE A 10 24.02 -9.10 27.87
C PHE A 10 23.57 -8.38 26.58
N PRO A 11 24.14 -8.71 25.40
CA PRO A 11 23.73 -8.12 24.14
C PRO A 11 22.41 -8.77 23.71
N SER A 12 21.30 -8.07 23.90
CA SER A 12 19.99 -8.44 23.34
C SER A 12 19.83 -8.06 21.86
N VAL A 13 20.93 -7.71 21.17
CA VAL A 13 20.97 -7.41 19.73
C VAL A 13 21.29 -8.69 18.97
N ILE A 14 20.30 -9.23 18.25
CA ILE A 14 20.40 -10.53 17.56
C ILE A 14 20.55 -10.37 16.04
N CYS A 15 20.28 -9.19 15.48
CA CYS A 15 20.39 -8.93 14.05
C CYS A 15 20.67 -7.45 13.78
N ALA A 16 21.39 -7.17 12.69
CA ALA A 16 21.59 -5.81 12.18
C ALA A 16 20.91 -5.72 10.81
N GLN A 17 20.07 -4.70 10.61
CA GLN A 17 19.55 -4.36 9.29
C GLN A 17 20.43 -3.28 8.69
N SER A 18 20.99 -3.55 7.51
CA SER A 18 21.80 -2.57 6.78
C SER A 18 20.93 -1.80 5.78
N THR A 19 21.06 -0.47 5.81
CA THR A 19 20.52 0.39 4.76
C THR A 19 21.68 1.00 3.99
N ILE A 20 21.63 0.91 2.66
CA ILE A 20 22.65 1.49 1.78
C ILE A 20 22.15 2.85 1.32
N LYS A 21 22.81 3.92 1.76
CA LYS A 21 22.61 5.27 1.22
C LYS A 21 23.76 5.59 0.28
N ARG A 22 23.41 5.94 -0.96
CA ARG A 22 24.37 6.38 -1.98
C ARG A 22 24.24 7.88 -2.14
N THR A 23 25.34 8.60 -2.01
CA THR A 23 25.40 10.04 -2.25
C THR A 23 26.55 10.31 -3.20
N SER A 24 26.24 10.97 -4.31
CA SER A 24 27.25 11.43 -5.26
C SER A 24 27.58 12.90 -5.01
N TYR A 25 28.86 13.23 -5.10
CA TYR A 25 29.32 14.62 -5.13
C TYR A 25 30.45 14.78 -6.14
N SER A 26 30.60 15.99 -6.70
CA SER A 26 31.66 16.31 -7.65
C SER A 26 32.60 17.35 -7.05
N GLU A 27 33.89 17.09 -7.11
CA GLU A 27 34.92 18.03 -6.69
C GLU A 27 36.06 18.01 -7.72
N GLY A 28 36.40 19.17 -8.27
CA GLY A 28 37.47 19.32 -9.27
C GLY A 28 37.24 18.56 -10.58
N GLY A 29 35.99 18.35 -11.01
CA GLY A 29 35.66 17.60 -12.23
C GLY A 29 35.72 16.07 -12.09
N THR A 30 36.02 15.57 -10.90
CA THR A 30 35.97 14.14 -10.57
C THR A 30 34.69 13.84 -9.80
N ASN A 31 33.98 12.77 -10.17
CA ASN A 31 32.77 12.32 -9.47
C ASN A 31 33.14 11.27 -8.43
N TYR A 32 32.67 11.47 -7.20
CA TYR A 32 32.83 10.54 -6.09
C TYR A 32 31.47 9.92 -5.74
N GLU A 33 31.45 8.60 -5.51
CA GLU A 33 30.30 7.89 -4.95
C GLU A 33 30.62 7.51 -3.50
N VAL A 34 29.89 8.10 -2.56
CA VAL A 34 29.96 7.72 -1.15
C VAL A 34 28.86 6.72 -0.87
N VAL A 35 29.25 5.52 -0.44
CA VAL A 35 28.33 4.47 0.01
C VAL A 35 28.36 4.46 1.52
N VAL A 36 27.32 4.98 2.15
CA VAL A 36 27.12 4.89 3.60
C VAL A 36 26.29 3.64 3.88
N ILE A 37 26.85 2.71 4.65
CA ILE A 37 26.13 1.55 5.18
C ILE A 37 25.75 1.90 6.61
N GLU A 38 24.46 2.19 6.83
CA GLU A 38 23.92 2.39 8.17
C GLU A 38 23.44 1.03 8.71
N GLU A 39 24.07 0.54 9.77
CA GLU A 39 23.64 -0.65 10.48
C GLU A 39 22.73 -0.26 11.65
N LYS A 40 21.45 -0.61 11.57
CA LYS A 40 20.52 -0.46 12.68
C LYS A 40 20.48 -1.78 13.46
N ALA A 41 20.89 -1.73 14.72
CA ALA A 41 20.63 -2.81 15.67
C ALA A 41 19.11 -2.92 15.85
N ILE A 42 18.55 -4.09 15.53
CA ILE A 42 17.13 -4.39 15.74
C ILE A 42 17.03 -5.26 16.99
N SER A 43 16.06 -4.96 17.84
CA SER A 43 15.77 -5.78 19.01
C SER A 43 15.29 -7.17 18.57
N LYS A 44 15.47 -8.17 19.44
CA LYS A 44 14.93 -9.53 19.21
C LYS A 44 13.45 -9.51 18.86
N THR A 45 12.66 -8.70 19.58
CA THR A 45 11.21 -8.57 19.36
C THR A 45 10.88 -8.00 17.98
N GLU A 46 11.58 -6.95 17.54
CA GLU A 46 11.39 -6.38 16.20
C GLU A 46 11.76 -7.38 15.10
N ALA A 47 12.84 -8.14 15.27
CA ALA A 47 13.24 -9.18 14.32
C ALA A 47 12.20 -10.32 14.23
N GLU A 48 11.61 -10.72 15.35
CA GLU A 48 10.54 -11.72 15.40
C GLU A 48 9.26 -11.23 14.70
N ILE A 49 8.87 -9.97 14.92
CA ILE A 49 7.73 -9.34 14.23
C ILE A 49 7.94 -9.34 12.70
N ILE A 50 9.11 -8.86 12.24
CA ILE A 50 9.45 -8.83 10.81
C ILE A 50 9.40 -10.25 10.19
N ALA A 51 9.86 -11.26 10.92
CA ALA A 51 9.81 -12.64 10.47
C ALA A 51 8.37 -13.16 10.33
N LEU A 52 7.50 -12.87 11.31
CA LEU A 52 6.10 -13.25 11.28
C LEU A 52 5.33 -12.58 10.14
N GLU A 53 5.53 -11.29 9.92
CA GLU A 53 4.94 -10.54 8.80
C GLU A 53 5.33 -11.16 7.45
N LYS A 54 6.60 -11.56 7.31
CA LYS A 54 7.10 -12.22 6.10
C LYS A 54 6.45 -13.59 5.87
N ILE A 55 6.28 -14.39 6.93
CA ILE A 55 5.59 -15.69 6.86
C ILE A 55 4.14 -15.50 6.42
N ASP A 56 3.45 -14.51 7.00
CA ASP A 56 2.06 -14.24 6.70
C ASP A 56 1.87 -13.74 5.25
N SER A 57 2.75 -12.85 4.76
CA SER A 57 2.77 -12.43 3.35
C SER A 57 2.99 -13.62 2.39
N ILE A 58 3.90 -14.54 2.72
CA ILE A 58 4.12 -15.78 1.93
C ILE A 58 2.86 -16.65 1.94
N LYS A 59 2.21 -16.81 3.09
CA LYS A 59 0.98 -17.61 3.21
C LYS A 59 -0.14 -17.02 2.35
N ARG A 60 -0.37 -15.71 2.42
CA ARG A 60 -1.33 -15.00 1.54
C ARG A 60 -1.01 -15.20 0.07
N MET A 61 0.26 -15.07 -0.32
CA MET A 61 0.68 -15.26 -1.69
C MET A 61 0.40 -16.69 -2.19
N LYS A 62 0.74 -17.70 -1.39
CA LYS A 62 0.44 -19.11 -1.70
C LYS A 62 -1.06 -19.34 -1.86
N GLN A 63 -1.88 -18.78 -0.96
CA GLN A 63 -3.33 -18.89 -1.07
C GLN A 63 -3.85 -18.25 -2.35
N ARG A 64 -3.40 -17.05 -2.71
CA ARG A 64 -3.82 -16.39 -3.97
C ARG A 64 -3.42 -17.21 -5.20
N ILE A 65 -2.25 -17.86 -5.19
CA ILE A 65 -1.84 -18.78 -6.26
C ILE A 65 -2.75 -20.02 -6.30
N ALA A 66 -3.05 -20.62 -5.16
CA ALA A 66 -3.97 -21.76 -5.05
C ALA A 66 -5.39 -21.40 -5.53
N ASP A 67 -5.82 -20.18 -5.28
CA ASP A 67 -7.06 -19.60 -5.79
C ASP A 67 -7.03 -19.36 -7.31
N GLY A 68 -5.91 -19.63 -7.99
CA GLY A 68 -5.74 -19.50 -9.43
C GLY A 68 -5.44 -18.08 -9.91
N TRP A 69 -4.88 -17.21 -9.07
CA TRP A 69 -4.42 -15.89 -9.52
C TRP A 69 -3.01 -15.97 -10.11
N ASN A 70 -2.79 -15.33 -11.27
CA ASN A 70 -1.46 -15.21 -11.87
C ASN A 70 -0.65 -14.09 -11.20
N ILE A 71 -0.20 -14.32 -9.96
CA ILE A 71 0.51 -13.30 -9.16
C ILE A 71 1.76 -12.78 -9.85
N LYS A 72 2.46 -13.62 -10.62
CA LYS A 72 3.63 -13.20 -11.40
C LYS A 72 3.29 -12.09 -12.40
N LEU A 73 2.11 -12.15 -13.02
CA LEU A 73 1.61 -11.12 -13.94
C LEU A 73 1.06 -9.90 -13.20
N LEU A 74 0.29 -10.12 -12.12
CA LEU A 74 -0.46 -9.07 -11.44
C LEU A 74 0.38 -8.19 -10.51
N ASN A 75 1.47 -8.73 -9.96
CA ASN A 75 2.35 -8.03 -9.02
C ASN A 75 3.36 -7.13 -9.75
N THR A 76 2.85 -6.11 -10.44
CA THR A 76 3.65 -5.14 -11.21
C THR A 76 4.56 -4.29 -10.30
N GLY A 77 4.18 -4.10 -9.04
CA GLY A 77 4.98 -3.39 -8.03
C GLY A 77 6.19 -4.16 -7.49
N ASN A 78 6.31 -5.47 -7.68
CA ASN A 78 7.32 -6.28 -6.99
C ASN A 78 8.77 -5.77 -7.18
N LYS A 79 9.08 -5.28 -8.39
CA LYS A 79 10.45 -4.93 -8.80
C LYS A 79 10.82 -3.47 -8.56
N VAL A 80 9.88 -2.60 -8.18
CA VAL A 80 10.19 -1.18 -7.98
C VAL A 80 10.76 -0.91 -6.60
N GLY A 81 11.74 -0.01 -6.52
CA GLY A 81 12.40 0.38 -5.27
C GLY A 81 11.69 1.51 -4.52
N PHE A 82 10.81 2.27 -5.18
CA PHE A 82 10.16 3.46 -4.60
C PHE A 82 8.87 3.16 -3.82
N MET A 83 8.39 1.92 -3.85
CA MET A 83 7.22 1.46 -3.09
C MET A 83 7.66 0.55 -1.92
N ASN A 84 7.04 0.70 -0.76
CA ASN A 84 7.21 -0.23 0.36
C ASN A 84 6.39 -1.53 0.13
N SER A 85 6.55 -2.51 1.02
CA SER A 85 5.86 -3.81 0.92
C SER A 85 4.33 -3.67 0.91
N PHE A 86 3.79 -2.81 1.76
CA PHE A 86 2.35 -2.56 1.87
C PHE A 86 1.77 -1.93 0.60
N GLU A 87 2.42 -0.87 0.09
CA GLU A 87 2.04 -0.19 -1.16
C GLU A 87 2.02 -1.18 -2.35
N LYS A 88 2.98 -2.11 -2.39
CA LYS A 88 3.01 -3.19 -3.40
C LYS A 88 1.86 -4.17 -3.24
N GLU A 89 1.50 -4.55 -2.02
CA GLU A 89 0.34 -5.41 -1.78
C GLU A 89 -0.98 -4.73 -2.17
N VAL A 90 -1.11 -3.42 -1.94
CA VAL A 90 -2.27 -2.62 -2.40
C VAL A 90 -2.38 -2.65 -3.92
N LEU A 91 -1.28 -2.34 -4.63
CA LEU A 91 -1.29 -2.37 -6.10
C LEU A 91 -1.63 -3.77 -6.65
N LEU A 92 -1.14 -4.84 -5.99
CA LEU A 92 -1.50 -6.21 -6.34
C LEU A 92 -3.00 -6.47 -6.20
N GLU A 93 -3.62 -6.07 -5.08
CA GLU A 93 -5.06 -6.28 -4.87
C GLU A 93 -5.91 -5.46 -5.86
N VAL A 94 -5.51 -4.23 -6.18
CA VAL A 94 -6.13 -3.44 -7.27
C VAL A 94 -6.04 -4.17 -8.61
N ASN A 95 -4.86 -4.70 -8.95
CA ASN A 95 -4.67 -5.46 -10.19
C ASN A 95 -5.43 -6.79 -10.21
N MET A 96 -5.60 -7.46 -9.08
CA MET A 96 -6.47 -8.62 -8.95
C MET A 96 -7.92 -8.24 -9.25
N CYS A 97 -8.42 -7.15 -8.67
CA CYS A 97 -9.76 -6.63 -8.95
C CYS A 97 -9.94 -6.30 -10.44
N ARG A 98 -9.02 -5.53 -11.04
CA ARG A 98 -9.10 -5.12 -12.44
C ARG A 98 -8.99 -6.28 -13.43
N SER A 99 -8.07 -7.21 -13.20
CA SER A 99 -7.81 -8.31 -14.13
C SER A 99 -8.94 -9.34 -14.18
N ASN A 100 -9.66 -9.56 -13.08
CA ASN A 100 -10.83 -10.42 -13.05
C ASN A 100 -11.84 -9.97 -11.99
N PRO A 101 -12.67 -8.95 -12.29
CA PRO A 101 -13.62 -8.38 -11.36
C PRO A 101 -14.60 -9.43 -10.80
N SER A 102 -15.16 -10.28 -11.67
CA SER A 102 -16.09 -11.34 -11.26
C SER A 102 -15.45 -12.35 -10.30
N LYS A 103 -14.18 -12.71 -10.48
CA LYS A 103 -13.46 -13.58 -9.54
C LYS A 103 -13.15 -12.86 -8.22
N TYR A 104 -12.96 -11.54 -8.25
CA TYR A 104 -12.65 -10.74 -7.07
C TYR A 104 -13.85 -10.60 -6.11
N VAL A 105 -15.09 -10.78 -6.61
CA VAL A 105 -16.34 -10.79 -5.82
C VAL A 105 -16.25 -11.65 -4.56
N LYS A 106 -15.55 -12.79 -4.60
CA LYS A 106 -15.41 -13.69 -3.44
C LYS A 106 -14.78 -13.01 -2.22
N TYR A 107 -13.96 -11.99 -2.43
CA TYR A 107 -13.33 -11.21 -1.36
C TYR A 107 -14.26 -10.11 -0.82
N ILE A 108 -15.27 -9.71 -1.60
CA ILE A 108 -16.31 -8.77 -1.18
C ILE A 108 -17.40 -9.51 -0.38
N GLN A 109 -17.78 -10.72 -0.81
CA GLN A 109 -18.79 -11.55 -0.14
C GLN A 109 -18.46 -11.89 1.32
N GLN A 110 -17.18 -11.85 1.68
CA GLN A 110 -16.68 -12.17 3.01
C GLN A 110 -16.59 -10.93 3.92
N ARG A 111 -16.94 -9.75 3.42
CA ARG A 111 -16.78 -8.48 4.14
C ARG A 111 -18.04 -8.15 4.95
N ASP A 112 -17.84 -7.68 6.18
CA ASP A 112 -18.87 -7.02 6.96
C ASP A 112 -19.13 -5.61 6.41
N GLY A 113 -20.40 -5.20 6.34
CA GLY A 113 -20.81 -3.90 5.82
C GLY A 113 -22.31 -3.84 5.58
N ASP A 114 -22.83 -2.69 5.16
CA ASP A 114 -24.24 -2.58 4.78
C ASP A 114 -24.53 -3.53 3.61
N PRO A 115 -25.47 -4.49 3.76
CA PRO A 115 -25.79 -5.45 2.72
C PRO A 115 -26.17 -4.81 1.38
N VAL A 116 -26.72 -3.59 1.37
CA VAL A 116 -27.08 -2.86 0.14
C VAL A 116 -25.82 -2.47 -0.64
N PHE A 117 -24.81 -1.89 0.03
CA PHE A 117 -23.56 -1.48 -0.63
C PHE A 117 -22.72 -2.68 -1.04
N VAL A 118 -22.64 -3.70 -0.19
CA VAL A 118 -21.96 -4.96 -0.51
C VAL A 118 -22.60 -5.62 -1.75
N LYS A 119 -23.93 -5.75 -1.78
CA LYS A 119 -24.65 -6.32 -2.93
C LYS A 119 -24.46 -5.48 -4.20
N SER A 120 -24.56 -4.16 -4.10
CA SER A 120 -24.32 -3.24 -5.23
C SER A 120 -22.91 -3.42 -5.82
N CYS A 121 -21.89 -3.55 -4.96
CA CYS A 121 -20.52 -3.82 -5.37
C CYS A 121 -20.38 -5.19 -6.05
N ILE A 122 -21.01 -6.23 -5.49
CA ILE A 122 -21.01 -7.58 -6.08
C ILE A 122 -21.64 -7.57 -7.47
N ASP A 123 -22.83 -6.95 -7.62
CA ASP A 123 -23.54 -6.86 -8.89
C ASP A 123 -22.68 -6.10 -9.93
N ARG A 124 -22.05 -4.99 -9.51
CA ARG A 124 -21.15 -4.21 -10.36
C ARG A 124 -19.95 -5.03 -10.83
N LEU A 125 -19.21 -5.66 -9.92
CA LEU A 125 -18.02 -6.45 -10.26
C LEU A 125 -18.36 -7.69 -11.10
N SER A 126 -19.51 -8.31 -10.85
CA SER A 126 -19.96 -9.49 -11.61
C SER A 126 -20.21 -9.17 -13.08
N GLY A 127 -20.70 -7.96 -13.39
CA GLY A 127 -20.94 -7.49 -14.75
C GLY A 127 -19.75 -6.81 -15.44
N CYS A 128 -18.62 -6.61 -14.74
CA CYS A 128 -17.45 -5.96 -15.32
C CYS A 128 -16.60 -6.93 -16.15
N LYS A 129 -16.16 -6.46 -17.33
CA LYS A 129 -15.11 -7.14 -18.10
C LYS A 129 -13.75 -6.99 -17.43
N SER A 130 -12.83 -7.88 -17.77
CA SER A 130 -11.41 -7.73 -17.41
C SER A 130 -10.82 -6.45 -18.00
N LEU A 131 -10.04 -5.75 -17.16
CA LEU A 131 -9.36 -4.50 -17.48
C LEU A 131 -7.85 -4.71 -17.56
N SER A 132 -7.16 -3.74 -18.17
CA SER A 132 -5.71 -3.69 -18.15
C SER A 132 -5.18 -3.54 -16.71
N ILE A 133 -4.10 -4.25 -16.41
CA ILE A 133 -3.41 -4.12 -15.12
C ILE A 133 -2.62 -2.82 -15.07
N LEU A 134 -2.53 -2.23 -13.89
CA LEU A 134 -1.83 -0.97 -13.65
C LEU A 134 -0.33 -1.21 -13.47
N GLN A 135 0.47 -0.37 -14.10
CA GLN A 135 1.91 -0.30 -13.88
C GLN A 135 2.22 0.72 -12.77
N PRO A 136 3.19 0.45 -11.89
CA PRO A 136 3.60 1.42 -10.89
C PRO A 136 4.29 2.63 -11.56
N ASP A 137 3.98 3.84 -11.10
CA ASP A 137 4.62 5.07 -11.54
C ASP A 137 5.21 5.84 -10.35
N SER A 138 6.48 6.21 -10.45
CA SER A 138 7.21 6.85 -9.35
C SER A 138 6.69 8.25 -9.02
N LEU A 139 6.32 9.05 -10.03
CA LEU A 139 5.83 10.42 -9.80
C LEU A 139 4.43 10.37 -9.17
N LEU A 140 3.57 9.48 -9.66
CA LEU A 140 2.26 9.26 -9.06
C LEU A 140 2.39 8.75 -7.62
N SER A 141 3.36 7.88 -7.31
CA SER A 141 3.59 7.41 -5.94
C SER A 141 4.06 8.54 -5.02
N VAL A 142 4.87 9.49 -5.50
CA VAL A 142 5.24 10.68 -4.73
C VAL A 142 3.99 11.52 -4.43
N LEU A 143 3.17 11.79 -5.44
CA LEU A 143 1.91 12.55 -5.26
C LEU A 143 0.95 11.84 -4.31
N ALA A 144 0.84 10.51 -4.41
CA ALA A 144 0.02 9.69 -3.52
C ALA A 144 0.50 9.78 -2.06
N LYS A 145 1.83 9.77 -1.84
CA LYS A 145 2.44 9.91 -0.50
C LYS A 145 2.20 11.30 0.07
N GLU A 146 2.48 12.34 -0.71
CA GLU A 146 2.21 13.72 -0.30
C GLU A 146 0.75 13.91 0.07
N ASN A 147 -0.16 13.30 -0.71
CA ASN A 147 -1.58 13.32 -0.39
C ASN A 147 -1.88 12.62 0.95
N ALA A 148 -1.36 11.41 1.16
CA ALA A 148 -1.52 10.68 2.41
C ALA A 148 -0.97 11.45 3.62
N PHE A 149 0.17 12.14 3.47
CA PHE A 149 0.74 13.00 4.51
C PHE A 149 -0.11 14.25 4.78
N LYS A 150 -0.62 14.93 3.75
CA LYS A 150 -1.49 16.10 3.92
C LYS A 150 -2.80 15.75 4.64
N ILE A 151 -3.40 14.61 4.30
CA ILE A 151 -4.58 14.09 5.00
C ILE A 151 -4.23 13.78 6.46
N ALA A 152 -3.10 13.11 6.70
CA ALA A 152 -2.62 12.81 8.05
C ALA A 152 -2.42 14.07 8.91
N ASP A 153 -1.79 15.10 8.36
CA ASP A 153 -1.48 16.32 9.11
C ASP A 153 -2.69 17.23 9.31
N SER A 154 -3.64 17.24 8.38
CA SER A 154 -4.84 18.07 8.48
C SER A 154 -5.95 17.46 9.32
N GLY A 155 -5.94 16.13 9.51
CA GLY A 155 -7.07 15.38 10.07
C GLY A 155 -8.33 15.43 9.19
N MET A 156 -8.26 16.05 8.00
CA MET A 156 -9.38 16.16 7.07
C MET A 156 -9.38 14.96 6.13
N VAL A 157 -10.49 14.22 6.13
CA VAL A 157 -10.70 13.08 5.22
C VAL A 157 -11.48 13.51 3.97
N GLY A 158 -11.18 12.87 2.83
CA GLY A 158 -11.86 13.13 1.55
C GLY A 158 -11.29 14.31 0.73
N HIS A 159 -12.05 14.79 -0.24
CA HIS A 159 -11.63 15.81 -1.23
C HIS A 159 -11.59 17.26 -0.70
N TYR A 160 -11.63 17.47 0.61
CA TYR A 160 -11.80 18.81 1.20
C TYR A 160 -10.48 19.54 1.51
N GLY A 161 -9.33 19.07 0.99
CA GLY A 161 -8.01 19.68 1.16
C GLY A 161 -7.53 20.59 0.01
N PRO A 162 -6.31 21.17 0.13
CA PRO A 162 -5.69 22.08 -0.86
C PRO A 162 -5.55 21.45 -2.25
N PRO A 163 -5.37 22.24 -3.34
CA PRO A 163 -5.58 21.79 -4.73
C PRO A 163 -4.84 20.48 -5.03
N TYR A 164 -5.64 19.43 -5.23
CA TYR A 164 -5.18 18.12 -5.64
C TYR A 164 -4.83 18.15 -7.13
N PRO A 165 -3.89 17.30 -7.61
CA PRO A 165 -3.98 16.87 -8.99
C PRO A 165 -5.36 16.20 -9.18
N GLU A 166 -6.08 16.54 -10.25
CA GLU A 166 -7.48 16.11 -10.48
C GLU A 166 -7.70 14.58 -10.40
N SER A 167 -6.64 13.77 -10.47
CA SER A 167 -6.68 12.30 -10.41
C SER A 167 -6.25 11.68 -9.07
N ALA A 168 -6.03 12.47 -8.02
CA ALA A 168 -5.64 11.96 -6.70
C ALA A 168 -6.86 11.68 -5.81
N TYR A 169 -6.94 10.46 -5.30
CA TYR A 169 -7.95 10.02 -4.35
C TYR A 169 -7.27 9.48 -3.09
N GLY A 170 -7.87 9.68 -1.94
CA GLY A 170 -7.35 9.24 -0.66
C GLY A 170 -8.50 8.88 0.26
N GLY A 171 -8.42 7.70 0.85
CA GLY A 171 -9.38 7.25 1.84
C GLY A 171 -8.73 7.19 3.21
N SER A 172 -9.48 7.61 4.23
CA SER A 172 -9.22 7.18 5.60
C SER A 172 -9.94 5.86 5.81
N ILE A 173 -9.24 4.86 6.31
CA ILE A 173 -9.91 3.89 7.15
C ILE A 173 -9.16 3.97 8.48
N ASP A 174 -9.93 4.26 9.53
CA ASP A 174 -9.43 4.48 10.89
C ASP A 174 -9.04 3.12 11.45
N ILE A 175 -7.77 2.70 11.31
CA ILE A 175 -7.41 1.36 11.79
C ILE A 175 -5.98 1.12 12.26
N ASP A 176 -5.97 0.44 13.40
CA ASP A 176 -4.91 -0.30 14.06
C ASP A 176 -4.06 -1.13 13.08
N ASN A 177 -2.74 -1.18 13.31
CA ASN A 177 -1.64 -1.57 12.41
C ASN A 177 -1.64 -3.03 11.88
N SER A 178 -2.78 -3.73 11.88
CA SER A 178 -2.88 -5.15 11.52
C SER A 178 -3.56 -5.43 10.17
N ILE A 179 -3.90 -4.40 9.39
CA ILE A 179 -4.86 -4.56 8.29
C ILE A 179 -4.24 -4.76 6.90
N ILE A 180 -4.74 -5.82 6.27
CA ILE A 180 -4.34 -6.39 4.99
C ILE A 180 -4.75 -5.43 3.88
N ALA A 181 -3.86 -5.14 2.92
CA ALA A 181 -4.12 -4.28 1.74
C ALA A 181 -5.48 -4.54 1.03
N ARG A 182 -5.98 -5.78 1.10
CA ARG A 182 -7.32 -6.18 0.64
C ARG A 182 -8.44 -5.39 1.28
N GLU A 183 -8.37 -5.08 2.57
CA GLU A 183 -9.44 -4.39 3.30
C GLU A 183 -9.58 -2.94 2.86
N TYR A 184 -8.46 -2.26 2.55
CA TYR A 184 -8.48 -0.95 1.89
C TYR A 184 -9.16 -1.03 0.53
N VAL A 185 -8.71 -1.94 -0.33
CA VAL A 185 -9.24 -2.07 -1.69
C VAL A 185 -10.72 -2.46 -1.68
N THR A 186 -11.11 -3.42 -0.84
CA THR A 186 -12.51 -3.84 -0.72
C THR A 186 -13.37 -2.75 -0.07
N GLY A 187 -12.83 -1.94 0.84
CA GLY A 187 -13.51 -0.79 1.42
C GLY A 187 -13.79 0.30 0.38
N TRP A 188 -12.81 0.61 -0.47
CA TRP A 188 -13.00 1.52 -1.61
C TRP A 188 -13.99 1.00 -2.65
N LEU A 189 -14.06 -0.32 -2.85
CA LEU A 189 -14.96 -0.92 -3.82
C LEU A 189 -16.40 -0.98 -3.31
N VAL A 190 -16.60 -1.42 -2.07
CA VAL A 190 -17.92 -1.37 -1.43
C VAL A 190 -18.38 0.08 -1.36
N ASP A 191 -17.43 0.98 -1.06
CA ASP A 191 -17.60 2.41 -0.89
C ASP A 191 -18.69 2.60 0.17
N ASP A 192 -18.30 2.89 1.42
CA ASP A 192 -19.21 2.98 2.59
C ASP A 192 -20.25 4.10 2.46
N GLY A 193 -20.56 4.53 1.23
CA GLY A 193 -21.89 4.90 0.82
C GLY A 193 -22.43 5.97 1.73
N ASN A 194 -21.53 6.85 2.17
CA ASN A 194 -21.85 7.79 3.21
C ASN A 194 -22.90 8.67 2.57
N LEU A 195 -24.16 8.47 2.97
CA LEU A 195 -25.32 9.12 2.35
C LEU A 195 -25.21 10.65 2.46
N PHE A 196 -24.27 11.14 3.26
CA PHE A 196 -23.84 12.53 3.38
C PHE A 196 -22.94 13.03 2.25
N HIS A 197 -22.31 12.16 1.44
CA HIS A 197 -21.54 12.52 0.24
C HIS A 197 -22.42 12.42 -1.01
N GLN A 198 -23.40 13.33 -1.10
CA GLN A 198 -24.35 13.42 -2.20
C GLN A 198 -23.73 13.77 -3.57
N ARG A 199 -22.42 13.99 -3.68
CA ARG A 199 -21.81 14.49 -4.93
C ARG A 199 -21.34 13.40 -5.88
N THR A 200 -20.86 12.24 -5.40
CA THR A 200 -20.44 11.11 -6.25
C THR A 200 -20.40 9.80 -5.45
N PRO A 201 -21.55 9.13 -5.20
CA PRO A 201 -21.50 7.75 -4.71
C PRO A 201 -20.68 6.90 -5.70
N TYR A 202 -19.79 6.05 -5.20
CA TYR A 202 -18.95 5.10 -5.95
C TYR A 202 -17.69 5.67 -6.63
N GLY A 203 -17.23 6.87 -6.27
CA GLY A 203 -16.07 7.51 -6.90
C GLY A 203 -14.81 6.64 -6.92
N HIS A 204 -14.48 5.99 -5.80
CA HIS A 204 -13.30 5.12 -5.73
C HIS A 204 -13.46 3.87 -6.59
N ARG A 205 -14.62 3.20 -6.51
CA ARG A 205 -14.92 2.00 -7.30
C ARG A 205 -14.83 2.30 -8.79
N GLU A 206 -15.44 3.38 -9.26
CA GLU A 206 -15.45 3.70 -10.68
C GLU A 206 -14.06 4.06 -11.19
N HIS A 207 -13.20 4.72 -10.39
CA HIS A 207 -11.80 4.93 -10.79
C HIS A 207 -10.99 3.64 -10.85
N ILE A 208 -11.13 2.73 -9.88
CA ILE A 208 -10.49 1.42 -9.92
C ILE A 208 -10.94 0.63 -11.17
N LEU A 209 -12.20 0.78 -11.57
CA LEU A 209 -12.81 0.07 -12.71
C LEU A 209 -12.81 0.87 -14.01
N THR A 210 -12.07 1.97 -14.09
CA THR A 210 -11.97 2.78 -15.31
C THR A 210 -11.01 2.15 -16.33
N GLU A 211 -11.44 2.06 -17.59
CA GLU A 211 -10.68 1.43 -18.68
C GLU A 211 -9.46 2.23 -19.13
N THR A 212 -9.52 3.55 -18.98
CA THR A 212 -8.48 4.47 -19.48
C THR A 212 -7.22 4.44 -18.65
N GLU A 213 -7.30 4.02 -17.38
CA GLU A 213 -6.17 4.06 -16.46
C GLU A 213 -5.18 2.91 -16.70
N HIS A 214 -3.89 3.23 -16.75
CA HIS A 214 -2.81 2.27 -17.01
C HIS A 214 -1.66 2.37 -16.00
N PHE A 215 -1.58 3.49 -15.27
CA PHE A 215 -0.55 3.74 -14.27
C PHE A 215 -1.17 4.00 -12.90
N ALA A 216 -0.44 3.63 -11.85
CA ALA A 216 -0.83 3.85 -10.48
C ALA A 216 0.34 4.33 -9.62
N GLY A 217 0.06 5.33 -8.80
CA GLY A 217 0.85 5.69 -7.65
C GLY A 217 0.13 5.27 -6.38
N ILE A 218 0.82 4.54 -5.51
CA ILE A 218 0.33 4.24 -4.16
C ILE A 218 1.26 4.91 -3.16
N GLY A 219 0.68 5.51 -2.11
CA GLY A 219 1.43 6.16 -1.06
C GLY A 219 0.80 5.95 0.31
N TYR A 220 1.58 5.49 1.28
CA TYR A 220 1.11 5.21 2.63
C TYR A 220 1.83 6.08 3.68
N SER A 221 1.05 6.66 4.59
CA SER A 221 1.55 7.42 5.75
C SER A 221 1.35 6.61 7.03
N GLN A 222 2.45 6.18 7.65
CA GLN A 222 2.44 5.43 8.92
C GLN A 222 1.93 6.22 10.11
N LYS A 223 2.01 7.56 10.07
CA LYS A 223 1.71 8.43 11.21
C LYS A 223 0.26 8.26 11.68
N GLU A 224 -0.66 7.97 10.74
CA GLU A 224 -2.11 7.90 11.00
C GLU A 224 -2.81 6.87 10.08
N GLY A 225 -2.06 5.93 9.47
CA GLY A 225 -2.65 4.86 8.65
C GLY A 225 -3.30 5.30 7.32
N PHE A 226 -2.95 6.47 6.77
CA PHE A 226 -3.57 6.96 5.54
C PHE A 226 -2.97 6.38 4.27
N LEU A 227 -3.83 6.09 3.30
CA LEU A 227 -3.47 5.56 2.00
C LEU A 227 -3.97 6.47 0.87
N GLY A 228 -3.04 6.98 0.09
CA GLY A 228 -3.28 7.72 -1.13
C GLY A 228 -3.14 6.82 -2.36
N VAL A 229 -4.01 7.02 -3.34
CA VAL A 229 -3.96 6.37 -4.65
C VAL A 229 -4.17 7.41 -5.75
N VAL A 230 -3.27 7.40 -6.73
CA VAL A 230 -3.38 8.25 -7.92
C VAL A 230 -3.35 7.35 -9.14
N LEU A 231 -4.35 7.45 -10.00
CA LEU A 231 -4.42 6.71 -11.25
C LEU A 231 -4.17 7.65 -12.43
N LYS A 232 -3.55 7.14 -13.50
CA LYS A 232 -3.37 7.91 -14.74
C LYS A 232 -3.49 7.04 -16.00
N SER A 233 -4.09 7.62 -17.04
CA SER A 233 -4.26 6.98 -18.35
C SER A 233 -2.98 6.97 -19.17
N LYS A 234 -2.40 8.14 -19.47
CA LYS A 234 -1.08 8.35 -20.08
C LYS A 234 -0.50 9.70 -19.66
#